data_AF-L8TPT4-F1
#
_entry.id   AF-L8TPT4-F1
#
_cell.length_a   1.000
_cell.length_b   1.000
_cell.length_c   1.000
_cell.angle_alpha   90.00
_cell.angle_beta   90.00
_cell.angle_gamma   90.00
#
_symmetry.space_group_name_H-M   'P 1'
#
loop_
_entity.id
_entity.type
_entity.pdbx_description
1 polymer ?
#
loop_
_entity_poly.entity_id
_entity_poly.type
_entity_poly.pdbx_seq_one_letter_code
_entity_poly.pdbx_strand_id
1 'polypeptide(L)'
;MPEDRKASKAAERQAIQDQRQKMRQALDTGDERFLPLRDKGPQKRFARDYVDARFSLGEYLMFGALVFVLVSLVVPASSDLMIYVLGGFWVMFLAVFLDVFILSRKLRKRLTEKFGDVERGTVWYGSMRSLQFRKLRLPKPQVKRGQYPA
;
A
#
# COMPACT_ATOMS: atom_id res chain seq x y z
N MET A 1 13.26 -37.47 -32.32
CA MET A 1 12.99 -37.27 -30.89
C MET A 1 12.01 -36.10 -30.64
N PRO A 2 10.68 -36.32 -30.70
CA PRO A 2 9.67 -35.30 -30.41
C PRO A 2 8.99 -35.43 -29.03
N GLU A 3 9.11 -36.57 -28.34
CA GLU A 3 8.42 -36.83 -27.05
C GLU A 3 9.00 -36.03 -25.88
N ASP A 4 10.32 -35.85 -25.82
CA ASP A 4 11.00 -35.05 -24.78
C ASP A 4 10.57 -33.59 -24.74
N ARG A 5 10.21 -32.99 -25.89
CA ARG A 5 9.74 -31.58 -25.94
C ARG A 5 8.35 -31.41 -25.33
N LYS A 6 7.46 -32.41 -25.41
CA LYS A 6 6.11 -32.34 -24.81
C LYS A 6 6.18 -32.53 -23.30
N ALA A 7 7.01 -33.48 -22.83
CA ALA A 7 7.27 -33.68 -21.40
C ALA A 7 7.95 -32.45 -20.77
N SER A 8 8.95 -31.87 -21.45
CA SER A 8 9.61 -30.63 -21.02
C SER A 8 8.66 -29.44 -20.93
N LYS A 9 7.75 -29.25 -21.91
CA LYS A 9 6.72 -28.20 -21.85
C LYS A 9 5.69 -28.41 -20.75
N ALA A 10 5.34 -29.66 -20.43
CA ALA A 10 4.44 -29.96 -19.32
C ALA A 10 5.10 -29.67 -17.96
N ALA A 11 6.36 -30.06 -17.79
CA ALA A 11 7.16 -29.75 -16.60
C ALA A 11 7.38 -28.23 -16.43
N GLU A 12 7.63 -27.50 -17.51
CA GLU A 12 7.77 -26.03 -17.48
C GLU A 12 6.45 -25.35 -17.05
N ARG A 13 5.30 -25.83 -17.55
CA ARG A 13 3.98 -25.32 -17.13
C ARG A 13 3.72 -25.58 -15.65
N GLN A 14 4.05 -26.77 -15.15
CA GLN A 14 3.93 -27.10 -13.72
C GLN A 14 4.85 -26.21 -12.87
N ALA A 15 6.11 -26.04 -13.27
CA ALA A 15 7.04 -25.14 -12.57
C ALA A 15 6.53 -23.69 -12.51
N ILE A 16 5.93 -23.18 -13.59
CA ILE A 16 5.32 -21.83 -13.60
C ILE A 16 4.11 -21.76 -12.66
N GLN A 17 3.26 -22.79 -12.62
CA GLN A 17 2.12 -22.85 -11.71
C GLN A 17 2.57 -22.87 -10.24
N ASP A 18 3.58 -23.68 -9.92
CA ASP A 18 4.16 -23.79 -8.59
C ASP A 18 4.80 -22.47 -8.14
N GLN A 19 5.53 -21.79 -9.04
CA GLN A 19 6.08 -20.46 -8.74
C GLN A 19 4.99 -19.43 -8.47
N ARG A 20 3.87 -19.47 -9.23
CA ARG A 20 2.73 -18.57 -9.00
C ARG A 20 2.03 -18.86 -7.67
N GLN A 21 1.86 -20.13 -7.31
CA GLN A 21 1.29 -20.50 -6.00
C GLN A 21 2.19 -20.05 -4.86
N LYS A 22 3.50 -20.30 -4.94
CA LYS A 22 4.47 -19.84 -3.94
C LYS A 22 4.47 -18.33 -3.80
N MET A 23 4.39 -17.59 -4.90
CA MET A 23 4.29 -16.14 -4.87
C MET A 23 2.99 -15.66 -4.21
N ARG A 24 1.84 -16.29 -4.50
CA ARG A 24 0.57 -15.98 -3.82
C ARG A 24 0.65 -16.25 -2.32
N GLN A 25 1.17 -17.41 -1.93
CA GLN A 25 1.38 -17.76 -0.53
C GLN A 25 2.33 -16.77 0.16
N ALA A 26 3.37 -16.30 -0.53
CA ALA A 26 4.31 -15.29 0.00
C ALA A 26 3.67 -13.91 0.18
N LEU A 27 2.73 -13.54 -0.69
CA LEU A 27 1.95 -12.31 -0.53
C LEU A 27 1.04 -12.37 0.71
N ASP A 28 0.54 -13.57 1.07
CA ASP A 28 -0.30 -13.77 2.24
C ASP A 28 0.52 -13.92 3.54
N THR A 29 1.57 -14.74 3.51
CA THR A 29 2.42 -15.07 4.67
C THR A 29 3.51 -14.04 4.93
N GLY A 30 3.85 -13.22 3.94
CA GLY A 30 4.96 -12.27 4.02
C GLY A 30 6.35 -12.89 3.86
N ASP A 31 6.47 -14.16 3.42
CA ASP A 31 7.77 -14.81 3.20
C ASP A 31 8.61 -14.05 2.17
N GLU A 32 9.68 -13.42 2.66
CA GLU A 32 10.61 -12.61 1.87
C GLU A 32 11.29 -13.37 0.73
N ARG A 33 11.40 -14.71 0.82
CA ARG A 33 12.10 -15.52 -0.19
C ARG A 33 11.36 -15.52 -1.54
N PHE A 34 10.03 -15.53 -1.50
CA PHE A 34 9.18 -15.66 -2.69
C PHE A 34 8.43 -14.36 -3.05
N LEU A 35 8.69 -13.27 -2.33
CA LEU A 35 8.15 -11.95 -2.65
C LEU A 35 8.71 -11.38 -3.98
N PRO A 36 7.97 -10.51 -4.69
CA PRO A 36 8.50 -9.77 -5.83
C PRO A 36 9.71 -8.92 -5.42
N LEU A 37 10.68 -8.75 -6.33
CA LEU A 37 11.89 -7.92 -6.12
C LEU A 37 11.56 -6.49 -5.64
N ARG A 38 10.39 -5.97 -6.03
CA ARG A 38 9.92 -4.64 -5.60
C ARG A 38 9.60 -4.56 -4.10
N ASP A 39 9.13 -5.64 -3.49
CA ASP A 39 8.68 -5.67 -2.09
C ASP A 39 9.70 -6.35 -1.15
N LYS A 40 10.75 -6.94 -1.72
CA LYS A 40 11.87 -7.56 -1.00
C LYS A 40 12.80 -6.52 -0.37
N GLY A 41 13.29 -6.84 0.82
CA GLY A 41 14.33 -6.09 1.53
C GLY A 41 13.96 -5.73 2.98
N PRO A 42 14.95 -5.68 3.89
CA PRO A 42 14.71 -5.41 5.31
C PRO A 42 14.15 -3.99 5.54
N GLN A 43 14.59 -3.00 4.76
CA GLN A 43 14.07 -1.64 4.86
C GLN A 43 12.61 -1.53 4.39
N LYS A 44 12.26 -2.23 3.30
CA LYS A 44 10.88 -2.25 2.79
C LYS A 44 9.94 -3.00 3.71
N ARG A 45 10.39 -4.08 4.34
CA ARG A 45 9.64 -4.75 5.42
C ARG A 45 9.36 -3.79 6.57
N PHE A 46 10.39 -3.11 7.07
CA PHE A 46 10.20 -2.13 8.14
C PHE A 46 9.21 -1.03 7.73
N ALA A 47 9.30 -0.53 6.50
CA ALA A 47 8.36 0.45 5.98
C ALA A 47 6.92 -0.09 5.90
N ARG A 48 6.72 -1.35 5.45
CA ARG A 48 5.39 -2.00 5.46
C ARG A 48 4.83 -2.08 6.87
N ASP A 49 5.60 -2.62 7.80
CA ASP A 49 5.17 -2.85 9.19
C ASP A 49 4.88 -1.51 9.89
N TYR A 50 5.70 -0.49 9.69
CA TYR A 50 5.49 0.84 10.27
C TYR A 50 4.21 1.53 9.74
N VAL A 51 3.96 1.43 8.43
CA VAL A 51 2.77 2.01 7.80
C VAL A 51 1.52 1.24 8.22
N ASP A 52 1.60 -0.10 8.26
CA ASP A 52 0.46 -0.97 8.60
C ASP A 52 0.09 -0.93 10.09
N ALA A 53 1.03 -0.55 10.96
CA ALA A 53 0.78 -0.28 12.37
C ALA A 53 0.03 1.05 12.61
N ARG A 54 0.07 1.99 11.65
CA ARG A 54 -0.54 3.32 11.77
C ARG A 54 -2.00 3.34 11.28
N PHE A 55 -2.75 4.33 11.76
CA PHE A 55 -3.98 4.76 11.09
C PHE A 55 -3.63 5.72 9.95
N SER A 56 -4.00 5.36 8.72
CA SER A 56 -3.79 6.20 7.53
C SER A 56 -5.10 6.89 7.16
N LEU A 57 -5.08 8.23 7.07
CA LEU A 57 -6.24 9.00 6.63
C LEU A 57 -6.58 8.73 5.16
N GLY A 58 -5.59 8.30 4.36
CA GLY A 58 -5.78 7.91 2.96
C GLY A 58 -6.80 6.79 2.74
N GLU A 59 -6.99 5.89 3.72
CA GLU A 59 -8.03 4.85 3.65
C GLU A 59 -9.45 5.43 3.67
N TYR A 60 -9.62 6.59 4.33
CA TYR A 60 -10.89 7.28 4.44
C TYR A 60 -11.14 8.23 3.26
N LEU A 61 -10.14 8.51 2.42
CA LEU A 61 -10.31 9.36 1.25
C LEU A 61 -11.38 8.80 0.31
N MET A 62 -11.41 7.48 0.10
CA MET A 62 -12.42 6.83 -0.73
C MET A 62 -13.84 7.00 -0.15
N PHE A 63 -13.99 6.85 1.17
CA PHE A 63 -15.28 7.08 1.85
C PHE A 63 -15.69 8.56 1.81
N GLY A 64 -14.76 9.47 2.05
CA GLY A 64 -15.01 10.91 1.97
C GLY A 64 -15.36 11.37 0.56
N ALA A 65 -14.74 10.79 -0.46
CA ALA A 65 -15.09 11.03 -1.86
C ALA A 65 -16.49 10.51 -2.19
N LEU A 66 -16.87 9.33 -1.70
CA LEU A 66 -18.23 8.82 -1.87
C LEU A 66 -19.26 9.75 -1.22
N VAL A 67 -19.01 10.20 0.02
CA VAL A 67 -19.87 11.16 0.72
C VAL A 67 -19.98 12.46 -0.06
N PHE A 68 -18.86 12.98 -0.57
CA PHE A 68 -18.85 14.18 -1.42
C PHE A 68 -19.74 14.01 -2.66
N VAL A 69 -19.63 12.87 -3.37
CA VAL A 69 -20.48 12.59 -4.53
C VAL A 69 -21.96 12.58 -4.13
N LEU A 70 -22.33 11.88 -3.05
CA LEU A 70 -23.72 11.82 -2.60
C LEU A 70 -24.27 13.21 -2.25
N VAL A 71 -23.49 14.04 -1.56
CA VAL A 71 -23.88 15.43 -1.24
C VAL A 71 -24.00 16.26 -2.51
N SER A 72 -23.07 16.10 -3.46
CA SER A 72 -23.10 16.84 -4.73
C SER A 72 -24.29 16.51 -5.63
N LEU A 73 -24.90 15.33 -5.47
CA LEU A 73 -26.12 14.94 -6.19
C LEU A 73 -27.38 15.57 -5.59
N VAL A 74 -27.36 15.87 -4.29
CA VAL A 74 -28.51 16.45 -3.58
C VAL A 74 -28.45 17.98 -3.61
N VAL A 75 -27.26 18.56 -3.58
CA VAL A 75 -27.05 20.01 -3.61
C VAL A 75 -27.05 20.49 -5.07
N PRO A 76 -27.96 21.41 -5.46
CA PRO A 76 -27.96 21.98 -6.80
C PRO A 76 -26.65 22.73 -7.08
N ALA A 77 -26.09 22.56 -8.27
CA ALA A 77 -24.83 23.20 -8.67
C ALA A 77 -24.87 24.74 -8.65
N SER A 78 -26.07 25.33 -8.73
CA SER A 78 -26.30 26.78 -8.64
C SER A 78 -26.39 27.31 -7.21
N SER A 79 -26.37 26.44 -6.21
CA SER A 79 -26.42 26.84 -4.81
C SER A 79 -25.05 27.28 -4.31
N ASP A 80 -24.98 28.38 -3.57
CA ASP A 80 -23.75 28.82 -2.88
C ASP A 80 -23.23 27.75 -1.90
N LEU A 81 -24.09 26.82 -1.48
CA LEU A 81 -23.72 25.65 -0.68
C LEU A 81 -22.66 24.78 -1.37
N MET A 82 -22.64 24.75 -2.71
CA MET A 82 -21.68 23.96 -3.48
C MET A 82 -20.23 24.43 -3.25
N ILE A 83 -20.01 25.72 -2.98
CA ILE A 83 -18.69 26.28 -2.67
C ILE A 83 -18.16 25.69 -1.36
N TYR A 84 -19.02 25.57 -0.34
CA TYR A 84 -18.63 24.98 0.95
C TYR A 84 -18.38 23.48 0.82
N VAL A 85 -19.17 22.77 0.01
CA VAL A 85 -18.98 21.34 -0.26
C VAL A 85 -17.63 21.09 -0.97
N LEU A 86 -17.34 21.88 -2.00
CA LEU A 86 -16.06 21.81 -2.73
C LEU A 86 -14.88 22.22 -1.84
N GLY A 87 -15.03 23.27 -1.04
CA GLY A 87 -14.04 23.70 -0.06
C GLY A 87 -13.72 22.60 0.96
N GLY A 88 -14.75 21.96 1.51
CA GLY A 88 -14.60 20.82 2.43
C GLY A 88 -13.86 19.64 1.80
N PHE A 89 -14.13 19.35 0.53
CA PHE A 89 -13.42 18.31 -0.22
C PHE A 89 -11.93 18.64 -0.40
N TRP A 90 -11.59 19.89 -0.74
CA TRP A 90 -10.20 20.34 -0.81
C TRP A 90 -9.49 20.29 0.54
N VAL A 91 -10.16 20.68 1.63
CA VAL A 91 -9.62 20.57 3.00
C VAL A 91 -9.32 19.11 3.36
N MET A 92 -10.22 18.18 3.03
CA MET A 92 -10.00 16.75 3.22
C MET A 92 -8.77 16.27 2.42
N PHE A 93 -8.65 16.69 1.15
CA PHE A 93 -7.48 16.36 0.33
C PHE A 93 -6.18 16.88 0.94
N LEU A 94 -6.17 18.13 1.40
CA LEU A 94 -5.02 18.73 2.09
C LEU A 94 -4.66 17.97 3.36
N ALA A 95 -5.65 17.55 4.15
CA ALA A 95 -5.42 16.76 5.36
C ALA A 95 -4.75 15.41 5.05
N VAL A 96 -5.17 14.71 4.00
CA VAL A 96 -4.54 13.46 3.56
C VAL A 96 -3.13 13.72 3.04
N PHE A 97 -2.92 14.79 2.27
CA PHE A 97 -1.60 15.18 1.79
C PHE A 97 -0.63 15.45 2.95
N LEU A 98 -1.10 16.19 3.96
CA LEU A 98 -0.34 16.46 5.18
C LEU A 98 0.00 15.17 5.93
N ASP A 99 -0.94 14.24 6.04
CA ASP A 99 -0.72 12.95 6.70
C ASP A 99 0.37 12.11 6.02
N VAL A 100 0.33 12.04 4.68
CA VAL A 100 1.35 11.36 3.87
C VAL A 100 2.71 12.05 4.00
N PHE A 101 2.74 13.39 4.03
CA PHE A 101 3.97 14.15 4.20
C PHE A 101 4.61 13.89 5.59
N ILE A 102 3.81 13.93 6.65
CA ILE A 102 4.25 13.62 8.02
C ILE A 102 4.77 12.18 8.10
N LEU A 103 4.03 11.23 7.50
CA LEU A 103 4.45 9.83 7.40
C LEU A 103 5.81 9.70 6.72
N SER A 104 5.99 10.34 5.58
CA SER A 104 7.22 10.26 4.79
C SER A 104 8.43 10.74 5.60
N ARG A 105 8.29 11.85 6.35
CA ARG A 105 9.35 12.38 7.23
C ARG A 105 9.64 11.44 8.40
N LYS A 106 8.60 10.94 9.08
CA LYS A 106 8.77 10.01 10.21
C LYS A 106 9.40 8.69 9.78
N LEU A 107 8.95 8.13 8.65
CA LEU A 107 9.47 6.89 8.10
C LEU A 107 10.94 7.04 7.72
N ARG A 108 11.32 8.14 7.05
CA ARG A 108 12.73 8.43 6.74
C ARG A 108 13.57 8.49 8.01
N LYS A 109 13.14 9.23 9.03
CA LYS A 109 13.85 9.35 10.31
C LYS A 109 14.07 7.99 10.97
N ARG A 110 13.02 7.17 11.06
CA ARG A 110 13.08 5.83 11.68
C ARG A 110 13.96 4.86 10.88
N LEU A 111 13.91 4.92 9.55
CA LEU A 111 14.77 4.10 8.70
C LEU A 111 16.25 4.49 8.88
N THR A 112 16.56 5.78 8.93
CA THR A 112 17.92 6.27 9.21
C THR A 112 18.40 5.85 10.60
N GLU A 113 17.55 5.95 11.63
CA GLU A 113 17.89 5.52 13.00
C GLU A 113 18.19 4.02 13.09
N LYS A 114 17.48 3.18 12.34
CA LYS A 114 17.62 1.72 12.40
C LYS A 114 18.68 1.14 11.46
N PHE A 115 18.77 1.67 10.24
CA PHE A 115 19.60 1.11 9.17
C PHE A 115 20.80 2.00 8.79
N GLY A 116 20.92 3.21 9.35
CA GLY A 116 21.97 4.18 9.03
C GLY A 116 21.78 4.89 7.70
N ASP A 117 21.33 4.18 6.66
CA ASP A 117 21.01 4.72 5.34
C ASP A 117 19.61 4.31 4.86
N VAL A 118 19.02 5.12 3.98
CA VAL A 118 17.68 4.91 3.43
C VAL A 118 17.77 4.59 1.95
N GLU A 119 17.38 3.35 1.61
CA GLU A 119 17.27 2.91 0.22
C GLU A 119 16.35 3.83 -0.58
N ARG A 120 16.80 4.18 -1.80
CA ARG A 120 16.03 5.01 -2.72
C ARG A 120 14.69 4.34 -3.03
N GLY A 121 13.60 5.06 -2.79
CA GLY A 121 12.24 4.59 -3.08
C GLY A 121 11.54 3.89 -1.92
N THR A 122 12.21 3.54 -0.81
CA THR A 122 11.56 2.89 0.33
C THR A 122 10.53 3.79 1.02
N VAL A 123 10.85 5.07 1.17
CA VAL A 123 9.91 6.07 1.72
C VAL A 123 8.71 6.26 0.79
N TRP A 124 8.96 6.42 -0.50
CA TRP A 124 7.91 6.56 -1.52
C TRP A 124 6.98 5.34 -1.55
N TYR A 125 7.56 4.15 -1.49
CA TYR A 125 6.82 2.89 -1.41
C TYR A 125 5.91 2.84 -0.17
N GLY A 126 6.43 3.20 1.00
CA GLY A 126 5.64 3.28 2.24
C GLY A 126 4.50 4.31 2.14
N SER A 127 4.76 5.47 1.56
CA SER A 127 3.76 6.52 1.34
C SER A 127 2.64 6.06 0.41
N MET A 128 2.96 5.43 -0.72
CA MET A 128 1.96 4.89 -1.65
C MET A 128 1.12 3.79 -1.00
N ARG A 129 1.76 2.94 -0.18
CA ARG A 129 1.06 1.90 0.59
C ARG A 129 0.05 2.50 1.58
N SER A 130 0.36 3.63 2.21
CA SER A 130 -0.54 4.28 3.17
C SER A 130 -1.85 4.79 2.56
N LEU A 131 -1.87 5.04 1.25
CA LEU A 131 -3.06 5.47 0.51
C LEU A 131 -4.01 4.31 0.17
N GLN A 132 -3.50 3.08 0.14
CA GLN A 132 -4.32 1.91 -0.16
C GLN A 132 -5.10 1.46 1.07
N PHE A 133 -6.31 0.93 0.87
CA PHE A 133 -7.14 0.38 1.94
C PHE A 133 -6.46 -0.83 2.59
N ARG A 134 -6.36 -0.88 3.93
CA ARG A 134 -5.58 -1.90 4.67
C ARG A 134 -5.89 -3.35 4.28
N LYS A 135 -7.16 -3.67 4.03
CA LYS A 135 -7.58 -5.04 3.64
C LYS A 135 -7.22 -5.40 2.19
N LEU A 136 -7.06 -4.41 1.32
CA LEU A 136 -6.71 -4.58 -0.09
C LEU A 136 -5.20 -4.49 -0.34
N ARG A 137 -4.42 -4.12 0.68
CA ARG A 137 -2.95 -4.08 0.60
C ARG A 137 -2.41 -5.49 0.43
N LEU A 138 -1.63 -5.67 -0.63
CA LEU A 138 -0.76 -6.83 -0.84
C LEU A 138 0.69 -6.35 -0.70
N PRO A 139 1.61 -7.09 -0.08
CA PRO A 139 1.43 -8.25 0.81
C PRO A 139 0.53 -7.92 2.00
N LYS A 140 -0.13 -8.92 2.60
CA LYS A 140 -1.04 -8.67 3.73
C LYS A 140 -0.29 -8.06 4.92
N PRO A 141 -0.92 -7.13 5.66
CA PRO A 141 -0.37 -6.59 6.90
C PRO A 141 -0.04 -7.70 7.90
N GLN A 142 1.24 -7.81 8.29
CA GLN A 142 1.70 -8.81 9.26
C GLN A 142 1.56 -8.32 10.71
N VAL A 143 1.37 -7.01 10.91
CA VAL A 143 1.27 -6.37 12.22
C VAL A 143 -0.14 -5.81 12.49
N LYS A 144 -0.54 -5.84 13.76
CA LYS A 144 -1.77 -5.17 14.21
C LYS A 144 -1.53 -3.66 14.34
N ARG A 145 -2.62 -2.87 14.32
CA ARG A 145 -2.54 -1.42 14.56
C ARG A 145 -1.94 -1.19 15.95
N GLY A 146 -0.99 -0.26 16.05
CA GLY A 146 -0.24 0.05 17.28
C GLY A 146 1.00 -0.81 17.52
N GLN A 147 1.22 -1.89 16.76
CA GLN A 147 2.44 -2.70 16.88
C GLN A 147 3.53 -2.16 15.97
N TYR A 148 4.21 -1.12 16.42
CA TYR A 148 5.33 -0.54 15.68
C TYR A 148 6.55 -1.47 15.72
N PRO A 149 7.23 -1.67 14.58
CA PRO A 149 8.49 -2.41 14.57
C PRO A 149 9.54 -1.64 15.37
N ALA A 150 10.23 -2.35 16.27
CA ALA A 150 11.44 -1.86 16.95
C ALA A 150 12.58 -1.71 15.95
#